data_AF-A0A964W994-F1
#
_entry.id   AF-A0A964W994-F1
#
_cell.length_a   1.000
_cell.length_b   1.000
_cell.length_c   1.000
_cell.angle_alpha   90.00
_cell.angle_beta   90.00
_cell.angle_gamma   90.00
#
_symmetry.space_group_name_H-M   'P 1'
#
loop_
_entity.id
_entity.type
_entity.pdbx_description
1 polymer ?
#
loop_
_entity_poly.entity_id
_entity_poly.type
_entity_poly.pdbx_seq_one_letter_code
_entity_poly.pdbx_strand_id
1 'polypeptide(L)'
;MDWNGIPNLNDDCDIRSKSAFHTEIESQLVKSQDKTVLVACYHPVTTYGKYGGTMSFGLSPQETANRYYREFSDRMLTLGQRFKNVVFLGSHGAGLQYILDHDISVIVCGSTVGGGKVVEPVQLKCLYV
;
A
#
# COMPACT_ATOMS: atom_id res chain seq x y z
N MET A 1 10.90 -5.15 12.56
CA MET A 1 12.13 -4.39 12.37
C MET A 1 11.89 -3.03 12.97
N ASP A 2 12.73 -2.60 13.90
CA ASP A 2 12.66 -1.25 14.46
C ASP A 2 13.34 -0.29 13.49
N TRP A 3 12.56 0.63 12.91
CA TRP A 3 13.05 1.60 11.92
C TRP A 3 14.01 2.62 12.53
N ASN A 4 13.89 2.87 13.84
CA ASN A 4 14.76 3.81 14.55
C ASN A 4 16.22 3.33 14.60
N GLY A 5 16.47 2.05 14.30
CA GLY A 5 17.81 1.47 14.29
C GLY A 5 18.51 1.47 12.92
N ILE A 6 17.88 2.01 11.86
CA ILE A 6 18.46 2.02 10.51
C ILE A 6 18.96 3.44 10.19
N PRO A 7 20.29 3.66 10.14
CA PRO A 7 20.85 4.97 9.82
C PRO A 7 20.40 5.44 8.44
N ASN A 8 20.12 6.74 8.29
CA ASN A 8 19.81 7.41 7.02
C ASN A 8 18.50 6.97 6.33
N LEU A 9 17.65 6.14 6.95
CA LEU A 9 16.42 5.66 6.30
C LEU A 9 15.35 6.76 6.18
N ASN A 10 15.18 7.57 7.22
CA ASN A 10 14.12 8.58 7.35
C ASN A 10 14.67 9.92 7.88
N ASP A 11 15.93 10.23 7.58
CA ASP A 11 16.59 11.41 8.14
C ASP A 11 15.94 12.71 7.66
N ASP A 12 15.54 12.73 6.38
CA ASP A 12 14.83 13.83 5.73
C ASP A 12 13.30 13.76 5.90
N CYS A 13 12.82 12.96 6.85
CA CYS A 13 11.41 12.64 7.06
C CYS A 13 10.89 13.06 8.43
N ASP A 14 9.67 13.63 8.44
CA ASP A 14 8.91 13.89 9.67
C ASP A 14 8.42 12.58 10.31
N ILE A 15 8.13 11.57 9.48
CA ILE A 15 7.64 10.26 9.92
C ILE A 15 8.82 9.29 10.04
N ARG A 16 9.23 9.03 11.28
CA ARG A 16 10.39 8.16 11.57
C ARG A 16 10.03 6.77 12.09
N SER A 17 8.78 6.56 12.48
CA SER A 17 8.30 5.30 13.05
C SER A 17 7.13 4.71 12.28
N LYS A 18 7.01 3.37 12.34
CA LYS A 18 5.90 2.62 11.73
C LYS A 18 4.54 3.04 12.29
N SER A 19 4.46 3.37 13.57
CA SER A 19 3.22 3.85 14.19
C SER A 19 2.83 5.24 13.68
N ALA A 20 3.79 6.17 13.62
CA ALA A 20 3.55 7.51 13.08
C ALA A 20 3.06 7.46 11.63
N PHE A 21 3.62 6.56 10.81
CA PHE A 21 3.18 6.35 9.44
C PHE A 21 1.71 5.91 9.35
N HIS A 22 1.31 4.90 10.12
CA HIS A 22 -0.08 4.46 10.12
C HIS A 22 -1.04 5.52 10.67
N THR A 23 -0.63 6.28 11.68
CA THR A 23 -1.42 7.40 12.24
C THR A 23 -1.62 8.50 11.20
N GLU A 24 -0.58 8.83 10.42
CA GLU A 24 -0.70 9.84 9.38
C GLU A 24 -1.64 9.38 8.25
N ILE A 25 -1.52 8.14 7.78
CA ILE A 25 -2.47 7.58 6.81
C ILE A 25 -3.89 7.66 7.34
N GLU A 26 -4.13 7.20 8.57
CA GLU A 26 -5.46 7.27 9.19
C GLU A 26 -5.97 8.72 9.27
N SER A 27 -5.11 9.68 9.63
CA SER A 27 -5.47 11.11 9.64
C SER A 27 -5.91 11.61 8.25
N GLN A 28 -5.20 11.23 7.20
CA GLN A 28 -5.52 11.63 5.82
C GLN A 28 -6.82 10.98 5.33
N LEU A 29 -7.08 9.73 5.71
CA LEU A 29 -8.34 9.04 5.40
C LEU A 29 -9.53 9.72 6.10
N VAL A 30 -9.39 10.08 7.38
CA VAL A 30 -10.43 10.80 8.14
C VAL A 30 -10.72 12.17 7.51
N LYS A 31 -9.67 12.93 7.13
CA LYS A 31 -9.81 14.24 6.48
C LYS A 31 -10.47 14.16 5.10
N SER A 32 -10.45 12.99 4.47
CA SER A 32 -10.94 12.77 3.09
C SER A 32 -12.18 11.86 3.06
N GLN A 33 -12.89 11.72 4.18
CA GLN A 33 -14.03 10.80 4.33
C GLN A 33 -15.19 11.07 3.34
N ASP A 34 -15.30 12.29 2.83
CA ASP A 34 -16.30 12.76 1.87
C ASP A 34 -15.86 12.60 0.41
N LYS A 35 -14.61 12.18 0.16
CA LYS A 35 -14.01 11.99 -1.16
C LYS A 35 -13.75 10.51 -1.43
N THR A 36 -13.64 10.14 -2.70
CA THR A 36 -13.01 8.85 -3.06
C THR A 36 -11.50 8.97 -2.90
N VAL A 37 -10.91 8.09 -2.10
CA VAL A 37 -9.48 8.11 -1.81
C VAL A 37 -8.77 6.99 -2.55
N LEU A 38 -7.75 7.36 -3.33
CA LEU A 38 -6.87 6.42 -3.99
C LEU A 38 -5.56 6.32 -3.18
N VAL A 39 -5.28 5.13 -2.65
CA VAL A 39 -4.02 4.88 -1.93
C VAL A 39 -3.08 4.11 -2.86
N ALA A 40 -2.08 4.81 -3.39
CA ALA A 40 -1.10 4.23 -4.29
C ALA A 40 0.13 3.71 -3.53
N CYS A 41 0.55 2.49 -3.84
CA CYS A 41 1.72 1.82 -3.29
C CYS A 41 2.49 1.14 -4.43
N TYR A 42 3.81 1.04 -4.29
CA TYR A 42 4.61 0.24 -5.22
C TYR A 42 4.30 -1.24 -4.98
N HIS A 43 4.64 -1.78 -3.82
CA HIS A 43 4.22 -3.13 -3.44
C HIS A 43 2.72 -3.18 -3.09
N PRO A 44 1.89 -3.94 -3.83
CA PRO A 44 0.43 -3.97 -3.64
C PRO A 44 0.02 -4.56 -2.29
N VAL A 45 -0.88 -3.93 -1.53
CA VAL A 45 -1.31 -4.47 -0.22
C VAL A 45 -1.93 -5.88 -0.27
N THR A 46 -2.40 -6.35 -1.43
CA THR A 46 -2.85 -7.73 -1.64
C THR A 46 -2.59 -8.19 -3.08
N THR A 47 -2.37 -9.49 -3.28
CA THR A 47 -2.28 -10.14 -4.60
C THR A 47 -2.96 -11.51 -4.56
N TYR A 48 -3.28 -12.09 -5.72
CA TYR A 48 -3.78 -13.47 -5.78
C TYR A 48 -2.81 -14.52 -5.20
N GLY A 49 -1.52 -14.21 -5.06
CA GLY A 49 -0.58 -15.11 -4.35
C GLY A 49 -0.92 -15.32 -2.88
N LYS A 50 -1.61 -14.36 -2.23
CA LYS A 50 -2.11 -14.50 -0.86
C LYS A 50 -3.09 -15.67 -0.71
N TYR A 51 -3.84 -16.01 -1.76
CA TYR A 51 -4.86 -17.07 -1.75
C TYR A 51 -4.39 -18.39 -2.37
N GLY A 52 -3.08 -18.60 -2.52
CA GLY A 52 -2.53 -19.86 -3.04
C GLY A 52 -2.36 -19.92 -4.56
N GLY A 53 -2.44 -18.79 -5.26
CA GLY A 53 -2.06 -18.72 -6.68
C GLY A 53 -0.54 -18.72 -6.88
N THR A 54 -0.02 -19.63 -7.71
CA THR A 54 1.41 -19.71 -8.10
C THR A 54 1.90 -18.54 -8.95
N MET A 55 0.99 -17.65 -9.38
CA MET A 55 1.25 -16.45 -10.18
C MET A 55 0.85 -15.21 -9.39
N SER A 56 1.71 -14.77 -8.47
CA SER A 56 1.74 -13.33 -8.19
C SER A 56 2.49 -12.70 -9.34
N PHE A 57 1.77 -12.15 -10.32
CA PHE A 57 2.37 -11.31 -11.37
C PHE A 57 3.19 -10.20 -10.68
N GLY A 58 4.48 -10.45 -10.42
CA GLY A 58 5.38 -9.50 -9.79
C GLY A 58 5.91 -9.80 -8.38
N LEU A 59 5.20 -10.52 -7.51
CA LEU A 59 5.72 -10.81 -6.15
C LEU A 59 6.27 -12.24 -6.07
N SER A 60 7.49 -12.36 -5.61
CA SER A 60 8.10 -13.64 -5.28
C SER A 60 7.41 -14.30 -4.08
N PRO A 61 7.41 -15.63 -3.98
CA PRO A 61 6.96 -16.35 -2.79
C PRO A 61 7.67 -15.88 -1.50
N GLN A 62 8.90 -15.41 -1.62
CA GLN A 62 9.69 -14.86 -0.53
C GLN A 62 9.11 -13.53 -0.02
N GLU A 63 8.63 -12.67 -0.91
CA GLU A 63 7.96 -11.41 -0.56
C GLU A 63 6.59 -11.67 0.07
N THR A 64 5.78 -12.56 -0.49
CA THR A 64 4.46 -12.89 0.07
C THR A 64 4.55 -13.62 1.41
N ALA A 65 5.60 -14.41 1.64
CA ALA A 65 5.86 -15.05 2.93
C ALA A 65 6.49 -14.10 3.97
N ASN A 66 7.02 -12.95 3.56
CA ASN A 66 7.69 -12.01 4.45
C ASN A 66 6.73 -11.52 5.55
N ARG A 67 7.15 -11.67 6.81
CA ARG A 67 6.33 -11.29 7.98
C ARG A 67 6.01 -9.80 8.01
N TYR A 68 6.96 -8.95 7.66
CA TYR A 68 6.79 -7.49 7.72
C TYR A 68 5.82 -7.00 6.65
N TYR A 69 5.93 -7.59 5.45
CA TYR A 69 5.00 -7.33 4.36
C TYR A 69 3.58 -7.75 4.72
N ARG A 70 3.39 -8.96 5.26
CA ARG A 70 2.07 -9.43 5.72
C ARG A 70 1.48 -8.53 6.80
N GLU A 71 2.29 -8.15 7.79
CA GLU A 71 1.85 -7.26 8.86
C GLU A 71 1.44 -5.87 8.34
N PHE A 72 2.15 -5.35 7.33
CA PHE A 72 1.77 -4.13 6.64
C PHE A 72 0.45 -4.27 5.89
N SER A 73 0.37 -5.25 5.00
CA SER A 73 -0.82 -5.56 4.20
C SER A 73 -2.05 -5.71 5.07
N ASP A 74 -1.96 -6.52 6.12
CA ASP A 74 -3.07 -6.76 7.05
C ASP A 74 -3.50 -5.47 7.74
N ARG A 75 -2.54 -4.61 8.14
CA ARG A 75 -2.86 -3.34 8.79
C ARG A 75 -3.51 -2.35 7.84
N MET A 76 -3.03 -2.24 6.60
CA MET A 76 -3.59 -1.37 5.57
C MET A 76 -4.99 -1.82 5.14
N LEU A 77 -5.20 -3.12 4.95
CA LEU A 77 -6.52 -3.69 4.67
C LEU A 77 -7.48 -3.44 5.84
N THR A 78 -7.03 -3.66 7.08
CA THR A 78 -7.84 -3.36 8.28
C THR A 78 -8.23 -1.87 8.35
N LEU A 79 -7.31 -0.97 8.00
CA LEU A 79 -7.61 0.46 7.90
C LEU A 79 -8.62 0.73 6.78
N GLY A 80 -8.40 0.17 5.58
CA GLY A 80 -9.31 0.31 4.44
C GLY A 80 -10.73 -0.18 4.73
N GLN A 81 -10.89 -1.25 5.51
CA GLN A 81 -12.22 -1.79 5.86
C GLN A 81 -13.06 -0.79 6.66
N ARG A 82 -12.41 0.09 7.44
CA ARG A 82 -13.08 1.16 8.19
C ARG A 82 -13.53 2.32 7.29
N PHE A 83 -12.91 2.48 6.12
CA PHE A 83 -13.12 3.58 5.19
C PHE A 83 -13.57 3.03 3.83
N LYS A 84 -14.88 2.85 3.64
CA LYS A 84 -15.47 2.28 2.41
C LYS A 84 -15.23 3.12 1.14
N ASN A 85 -14.67 4.31 1.27
CA ASN A 85 -14.30 5.23 0.19
C ASN A 85 -12.85 5.05 -0.31
N VAL A 86 -12.14 4.00 0.13
CA VAL A 86 -10.73 3.75 -0.21
C VAL A 86 -10.58 2.68 -1.29
N VAL A 87 -9.77 2.98 -2.30
CA VAL A 87 -9.32 2.02 -3.32
C VAL A 87 -7.79 1.97 -3.30
N PHE A 88 -7.22 0.78 -3.21
CA PHE A 88 -5.77 0.61 -3.25
C PHE A 88 -5.28 0.40 -4.68
N LEU A 89 -4.20 1.09 -5.03
CA LEU A 89 -3.52 0.97 -6.31
C LEU A 89 -2.10 0.44 -6.04
N GLY A 90 -1.73 -0.66 -6.67
CA GLY A 90 -0.41 -1.28 -6.54
C GLY A 90 0.34 -1.37 -7.87
N SER A 91 1.67 -1.35 -7.84
CA SER A 91 2.51 -1.49 -9.05
C SER A 91 3.66 -2.46 -8.85
N HIS A 92 3.58 -3.67 -9.43
CA HIS A 92 4.69 -4.62 -9.29
C HIS A 92 4.77 -5.74 -10.34
N GLY A 93 3.81 -5.87 -11.25
CA GLY A 93 3.65 -7.06 -12.10
C GLY A 93 3.90 -6.88 -13.59
N ALA A 94 3.78 -7.99 -14.35
CA ALA A 94 3.57 -7.97 -15.79
C ALA A 94 2.10 -8.37 -16.07
N GLY A 95 1.16 -7.50 -15.69
CA GLY A 95 -0.28 -7.79 -15.79
C GLY A 95 -1.17 -6.82 -15.01
N LEU A 96 -2.45 -6.78 -15.37
CA LEU A 96 -3.49 -6.01 -14.68
C LEU A 96 -4.36 -6.97 -13.87
N GLN A 97 -4.56 -6.70 -12.58
CA GLN A 97 -5.44 -7.48 -11.72
C GLN A 97 -6.41 -6.57 -10.98
N TYR A 98 -7.65 -7.02 -10.83
CA TYR A 98 -8.64 -6.44 -9.95
C TYR A 98 -8.98 -7.47 -8.86
N ILE A 99 -8.82 -7.07 -7.61
CA ILE A 99 -9.05 -7.92 -6.43
C ILE A 99 -10.06 -7.21 -5.54
N LEU A 100 -11.09 -7.96 -5.11
CA LEU A 100 -12.04 -7.52 -4.10
C LEU A 100 -11.77 -8.32 -2.83
N ASP A 101 -11.18 -7.68 -1.82
CA ASP A 101 -10.84 -8.31 -0.54
C ASP A 101 -11.60 -7.60 0.59
N HIS A 102 -12.58 -8.26 1.21
CA HIS A 102 -13.43 -7.69 2.27
C HIS A 102 -14.05 -6.33 1.92
N ASP A 103 -14.71 -6.23 0.76
CA ASP A 103 -15.30 -5.00 0.20
C ASP A 103 -14.29 -3.88 -0.14
N ILE A 104 -12.99 -4.17 -0.12
CA ILE A 104 -11.96 -3.25 -0.57
C ILE A 104 -11.55 -3.60 -1.99
N SER A 105 -11.67 -2.62 -2.88
CA SER A 105 -11.13 -2.71 -4.24
C SER A 105 -9.62 -2.48 -4.23
N VAL A 106 -8.88 -3.45 -4.77
CA VAL A 106 -7.44 -3.35 -5.02
C VAL A 106 -7.17 -3.56 -6.50
N ILE A 107 -6.53 -2.59 -7.12
CA ILE A 107 -6.11 -2.64 -8.52
C ILE A 107 -4.60 -2.79 -8.54
N VAL A 108 -4.10 -3.87 -9.12
CA VAL A 108 -2.66 -4.10 -9.31
C VAL A 108 -2.32 -3.90 -10.77
N CYS A 109 -1.54 -2.87 -11.06
CA CYS A 109 -1.16 -2.47 -12.41
C CYS A 109 0.33 -2.77 -12.65
N GLY A 110 0.58 -3.71 -13.56
CA GLY A 110 1.90 -4.11 -13.97
C GLY A 110 2.20 -3.71 -15.40
N SER A 111 2.48 -2.44 -15.64
CA SER A 111 2.88 -1.92 -16.95
C SER A 111 3.53 -0.55 -16.77
N THR A 112 4.84 -0.48 -17.00
CA THR A 112 5.57 0.78 -17.12
C THR A 112 5.13 1.51 -18.37
N VAL A 113 4.08 2.32 -18.26
CA VAL A 113 3.81 3.46 -19.14
C VAL A 113 3.20 4.55 -18.27
N GLY A 114 4.05 5.50 -17.89
CA GLY A 114 3.67 6.65 -17.07
C GLY A 114 2.69 7.57 -17.80
N GLY A 115 1.74 8.13 -17.05
CA GLY A 115 0.83 9.13 -17.60
C GLY A 115 -0.48 9.30 -16.85
N GLY A 116 -0.46 9.36 -15.51
CA GLY A 116 -1.63 9.75 -14.72
C GLY A 116 -1.29 10.98 -13.87
N LYS A 117 -2.05 12.06 -14.01
CA LYS A 117 -2.00 13.17 -13.04
C LYS A 117 -3.01 12.88 -11.93
N VAL A 118 -2.50 12.69 -10.71
CA VAL A 118 -3.36 12.68 -9.52
C VAL A 118 -3.81 14.12 -9.25
N VAL A 119 -5.12 14.34 -9.19
CA VAL A 119 -5.71 15.61 -8.79
C VAL A 119 -5.69 15.64 -7.26
N GLU A 120 -5.05 16.64 -6.66
CA GLU A 120 -4.79 16.76 -5.21
C GLU A 120 -3.97 15.60 -4.58
N PRO A 121 -2.70 15.40 -4.99
CA PRO A 121 -1.89 14.35 -4.41
C PRO A 121 -1.49 14.69 -2.96
N VAL A 122 -1.91 13.86 -2.01
CA VAL A 122 -1.29 13.81 -0.68
C VAL A 122 -0.07 12.90 -0.77
N GLN A 123 1.11 13.50 -0.91
CA GLN A 123 2.37 12.75 -0.93
C GLN A 123 2.89 12.56 0.49
N LEU A 124 2.80 11.34 1.01
CA LEU A 124 3.59 10.91 2.15
C LEU A 124 5.01 10.63 1.66
N LYS A 125 5.87 11.64 1.66
CA LYS A 125 7.28 11.51 1.24
C LYS A 125 8.10 10.85 2.34
N CYS A 126 7.94 9.54 2.53
CA CYS A 126 8.85 8.71 3.32
C CYS A 126 8.90 7.30 2.75
N LEU A 127 10.08 6.68 2.74
CA LEU A 127 10.27 5.38 2.10
C LEU A 127 9.55 4.29 2.92
N TYR A 128 8.57 3.65 2.30
CA TYR A 128 8.04 2.37 2.75
C TYR A 128 8.65 1.30 1.84
N VAL A 129 9.50 0.44 2.41
CA VAL A 129 10.16 -0.67 1.70
C VAL A 129 9.13 -1.61 1.09
#